data_AF-A0A7C2N0A4-F1
#
_entry.id   AF-A0A7C2N0A4-F1
#
_cell.length_a   1.000
_cell.length_b   1.000
_cell.length_c   1.000
_cell.angle_alpha   90.00
_cell.angle_beta   90.00
_cell.angle_gamma   90.00
#
_symmetry.space_group_name_H-M   'P 1'
#
loop_
_entity.id
_entity.type
_entity.pdbx_description
1 polymer ?
#
loop_
_entity_poly.entity_id
_entity_poly.type
_entity_poly.pdbx_seq_one_letter_code
_entity_poly.pdbx_strand_id
1 'polypeptide(L)' 'MENRKLNRLIALAGILNIIGLLSIVLTALKLTPITLIVSLTFGGVLIGLALVLYLYVVIKDLKARKVL' A
#
# COMPACT_ATOMS: atom_id res chain seq x y z
N MET A 1 7.65 -22.34 -5.17
CA MET A 1 8.29 -21.10 -5.67
C MET A 1 7.34 -19.89 -5.65
N GLU A 2 6.04 -20.10 -5.86
CA GLU A 2 5.01 -19.04 -5.90
C GLU A 2 4.82 -18.32 -4.55
N ASN A 3 4.83 -19.04 -3.41
CA ASN A 3 4.73 -18.45 -2.07
C ASN A 3 5.85 -17.45 -1.75
N ARG A 4 7.07 -17.64 -2.25
CA ARG A 4 8.15 -16.65 -2.08
C ARG A 4 7.89 -15.35 -2.85
N LYS A 5 7.22 -15.44 -4.01
CA LYS A 5 6.85 -14.25 -4.80
C LYS A 5 5.71 -13.49 -4.12
N LEU A 6 4.70 -14.20 -3.61
CA LEU A 6 3.60 -13.60 -2.83
C LEU A 6 4.12 -12.89 -1.56
N ASN A 7 5.03 -13.52 -0.81
CA ASN A 7 5.62 -12.89 0.38
C ASN A 7 6.41 -11.60 0.05
N ARG A 8 7.10 -11.55 -1.10
CA ARG A 8 7.76 -10.31 -1.55
C ARG A 8 6.77 -9.23 -1.93
N LEU A 9 5.64 -9.58 -2.55
CA LEU A 9 4.57 -8.63 -2.89
C LEU A 9 3.90 -8.07 -1.63
N ILE A 10 3.66 -8.92 -0.62
CA ILE A 10 3.14 -8.49 0.69
C ILE A 10 4.11 -7.50 1.36
N ALA A 11 5.41 -7.82 1.35
CA ALA A 11 6.43 -6.94 1.91
C ALA A 11 6.48 -5.59 1.18
N LEU A 12 6.40 -5.60 -0.16
CA LEU A 12 6.34 -4.38 -0.97
C LEU A 12 5.09 -3.55 -0.67
N ALA A 13 3.92 -4.18 -0.58
CA ALA A 13 2.67 -3.52 -0.21
C ALA A 13 2.75 -2.88 1.18
N GLY A 14 3.36 -3.58 2.14
CA GLY A 14 3.62 -3.05 3.48
C GLY A 14 4.53 -1.82 3.47
N ILE A 15 5.63 -1.86 2.71
CA ILE A 15 6.56 -0.72 2.58
C ILE A 15 5.84 0.49 1.96
N LEU A 16 5.08 0.29 0.88
CA LEU A 16 4.32 1.36 0.23
C LEU A 16 3.30 1.99 1.18
N ASN A 17 2.63 1.18 1.99
CA ASN A 17 1.67 1.66 2.98
C ASN A 17 2.37 2.51 4.07
N ILE A 18 3.50 2.05 4.60
CA ILE A 18 4.28 2.80 5.60
C ILE A 18 4.77 4.13 5.03
N ILE A 19 5.32 4.14 3.80
CA ILE A 19 5.80 5.37 3.16
C ILE A 19 4.63 6.34 2.94
N GLY A 20 3.49 5.85 2.42
CA GLY A 20 2.31 6.68 2.20
C GLY A 20 1.79 7.30 3.50
N LEU A 21 1.74 6.51 4.58
CA LEU A 21 1.34 6.99 5.90
C LEU A 21 2.32 8.03 6.45
N LEU A 22 3.62 7.79 6.36
CA LEU A 22 4.65 8.74 6.78
C LEU A 22 4.56 10.06 6.01
N SER A 23 4.32 10.02 4.70
CA SER A 23 4.12 11.22 3.89
C SER A 23 2.94 12.05 4.38
N ILE A 24 1.82 11.42 4.74
CA ILE A 24 0.64 12.12 5.27
C ILE A 24 0.93 12.71 6.65
N VAL A 25 1.48 11.90 7.56
CA VAL A 25 1.74 12.30 8.96
C VAL A 25 2.76 13.44 9.04
N LEU A 26 3.90 13.32 8.35
CA LEU A 26 4.95 14.35 8.35
C LEU A 26 4.43 15.68 7.79
N THR A 27 3.47 15.64 6.89
CA THR A 27 2.95 16.85 6.26
C THR A 27 1.81 17.48 7.06
N ALA A 28 1.02 16.66 7.77
CA ALA A 28 0.07 17.15 8.77
C ALA A 28 0.76 17.99 9.85
N LEU A 29 2.00 17.65 10.23
CA LEU A 29 2.80 18.42 11.19
C LEU A 29 3.29 19.78 10.66
N LYS A 30 3.46 19.94 9.34
CA LYS A 30 3.96 21.18 8.72
C LYS A 30 2.86 22.22 8.44
N LEU A 31 1.58 21.91 8.69
CA LEU A 31 0.41 22.81 8.70
C LEU A 31 0.16 23.72 7.48
N THR A 32 0.96 23.64 6.40
CA THR A 32 0.70 24.43 5.19
C THR A 32 -0.33 23.75 4.29
N PRO A 33 -1.42 24.42 3.88
CA PRO A 33 -2.54 23.80 3.16
C PRO A 33 -2.13 23.12 1.84
N ILE A 34 -1.21 23.73 1.10
CA ILE A 34 -0.75 23.21 -0.21
C ILE A 34 0.01 21.89 -0.03
N THR A 35 0.94 21.83 0.93
CA THR A 35 1.71 20.59 1.15
C THR A 35 0.81 19.49 1.67
N LEU A 36 -0.19 19.81 2.50
CA LEU A 36 -1.16 18.84 3.00
C LEU A 36 -1.92 18.17 1.85
N ILE A 37 -2.43 18.94 0.89
CA ILE A 37 -3.15 18.42 -0.29
C ILE A 37 -2.23 17.55 -1.14
N VAL A 38 -1.01 18.00 -1.41
CA VAL A 38 -0.03 17.26 -2.20
C VAL A 38 0.30 15.93 -1.51
N SER A 39 0.61 15.95 -0.22
CA SER A 39 0.97 14.74 0.52
C SER A 39 -0.19 13.78 0.75
N LEU A 40 -1.42 14.29 0.91
CA LEU A 40 -2.62 13.45 0.91
C LEU A 40 -2.82 12.76 -0.44
N THR A 41 -2.57 13.46 -1.54
CA THR A 41 -2.71 12.90 -2.89
C THR A 41 -1.66 11.82 -3.12
N PHE A 42 -0.37 12.13 -2.91
CA PHE A 42 0.72 11.17 -3.10
C PHE A 42 0.65 10.01 -2.10
N GLY A 43 0.44 10.29 -0.82
CA GLY A 43 0.31 9.27 0.22
C GLY A 43 -0.92 8.39 -0.01
N GLY A 44 -2.05 8.99 -0.41
CA GLY A 44 -3.26 8.27 -0.77
C GLY A 44 -3.07 7.33 -1.97
N VAL A 45 -2.35 7.77 -3.01
CA VAL A 45 -2.01 6.91 -4.16
C VAL A 45 -1.14 5.72 -3.72
N LEU A 46 -0.14 5.94 -2.86
CA LEU A 46 0.73 4.87 -2.35
C LEU A 46 -0.06 3.85 -1.52
N ILE A 47 -0.95 4.31 -0.64
CA ILE A 47 -1.83 3.46 0.17
C ILE A 47 -2.82 2.70 -0.74
N GLY A 48 -3.38 3.37 -1.75
CA GLY A 48 -4.26 2.74 -2.74
C GLY A 48 -3.55 1.63 -3.52
N LEU A 49 -2.31 1.87 -3.95
CA LEU A 49 -1.50 0.85 -4.63
C LEU A 49 -1.20 -0.35 -3.73
N ALA A 50 -0.91 -0.10 -2.45
CA ALA A 50 -0.73 -1.15 -1.45
C ALA A 50 -1.99 -2.01 -1.27
N LEU A 51 -3.17 -1.39 -1.21
CA LEU A 51 -4.46 -2.09 -1.13
C LEU A 51 -4.70 -3.00 -2.35
N VAL A 52 -4.43 -2.52 -3.56
CA VAL A 52 -4.56 -3.32 -4.78
C VAL A 52 -3.62 -4.53 -4.74
N LEU A 53 -2.38 -4.34 -4.28
CA LEU A 53 -1.42 -5.43 -4.12
C LEU A 53 -1.88 -6.47 -3.09
N TYR A 54 -2.45 -6.04 -1.96
CA TYR A 54 -3.03 -6.96 -0.98
C TYR A 54 -4.19 -7.75 -1.55
N LEU A 55 -5.14 -7.09 -2.24
CA LEU A 55 -6.25 -7.76 -2.90
C LEU A 55 -5.77 -8.80 -3.93
N TYR A 56 -4.77 -8.44 -4.74
CA TYR A 56 -4.18 -9.35 -5.71
C TYR A 56 -3.58 -10.60 -5.04
N VAL A 57 -2.82 -10.42 -3.95
CA VAL A 57 -2.25 -11.51 -3.16
C VAL A 57 -3.37 -12.40 -2.60
N VAL A 58 -4.41 -11.82 -2.02
CA VAL A 58 -5.55 -12.57 -1.45
C VAL A 58 -6.28 -13.37 -2.52
N ILE A 59 -6.58 -12.77 -3.67
CA ILE A 59 -7.24 -13.46 -4.79
C ILE A 59 -6.39 -14.63 -5.30
N LYS A 60 -5.07 -14.43 -5.40
CA LYS A 60 -4.14 -15.48 -5.79
C LYS A 60 -4.09 -16.62 -4.77
N ASP A 61 -4.07 -16.31 -3.47
CA ASP A 61 -4.08 -17.32 -2.41
C ASP A 61 -5.40 -18.12 -2.41
N LEU A 62 -6.54 -17.45 -2.56
CA LEU A 62 -7.86 -18.09 -2.63
C LEU A 62 -7.99 -19.01 -3.85
N LYS A 63 -7.52 -18.58 -5.03
CA LYS A 63 -7.48 -19.43 -6.24
C LYS A 63 -6.57 -20.64 -6.06
N ALA A 64 -5.40 -20.47 -5.44
CA ALA A 64 -4.48 -21.57 -5.18
C ALA A 64 -5.10 -22.63 -4.24
N ARG A 65 -5.94 -22.20 -3.30
CA ARG A 65 -6.70 -23.07 -2.38
C ARG A 65 -8.00 -23.63 -2.97
N LYS A 66 -8.37 -23.26 -4.21
CA LYS A 66 -9.63 -23.65 -4.88
C LYS A 66 -10.89 -23.27 -4.10
N VAL A 67 -10.81 -22.19 -3.31
CA VAL A 67 -11.96 -21.66 -2.55
C VAL A 67 -12.74 -20.62 -3.39
N LEU A 68 -12.13 -20.17 -4.49
CA LEU A 68 -12.68 -19.23 -5.47
C LEU A 68 -12.73 -19.87 -6.86
#